data_AF-A0A2G7FV66-F1
#
_entry.id   AF-A0A2G7FV66-F1
#
_cell.length_a   1.000
_cell.length_b   1.000
_cell.length_c   1.000
_cell.angle_alpha   90.00
_cell.angle_beta   90.00
_cell.angle_gamma   90.00
#
_symmetry.space_group_name_H-M   'P 1'
#
loop_
_entity.id
_entity.type
_entity.pdbx_description
1 polymer ?
#
loop_
_entity_poly.entity_id
_entity_poly.type
_entity_poly.pdbx_seq_one_letter_code
_entity_poly.pdbx_strand_id
1 'polypeptide(L)'
;MGVDLSTITWVEGDFGEPGPHEQPNSKPLLRPVSRIPNETGKSLCQCLLDGEIAATNRAVVPSCVGKVPQIRHLFPDIRQATKEYYSETKIFPIMHLVLIKKKILVKHPFVVTSMFNALNDSKDLALRCMKAPGTHRYTLPFLPSYPEETDDIFGGDPWPYGLEENRKSLEALVTYLEDQPMIPHKVLLQELFAPICGKNLER
;
A
#
# COMPACT_ATOMS: atom_id res chain seq x y z
N MET A 1 5.67 7.82 15.74
CA MET A 1 6.73 8.48 14.96
C MET A 1 6.43 9.97 14.94
N GLY A 2 7.35 10.78 15.47
CA GLY A 2 7.13 12.18 15.85
C GLY A 2 7.51 13.20 14.79
N VAL A 3 6.97 13.09 13.58
CA VAL A 3 7.08 14.14 12.55
C VAL A 3 5.77 14.90 12.53
N ASP A 4 5.81 16.19 12.85
CA ASP A 4 4.65 17.06 12.76
C ASP A 4 4.44 17.49 11.30
N LEU A 5 3.47 16.85 10.63
CA LEU A 5 3.15 17.10 9.21
C LEU A 5 2.67 18.53 8.95
N SER A 6 2.24 19.27 9.97
CA SER A 6 1.83 20.67 9.83
C SER A 6 3.01 21.61 9.61
N THR A 7 4.23 21.19 9.97
CA THR A 7 5.48 21.95 9.76
C THR A 7 6.04 21.81 8.35
N ILE A 8 5.45 20.94 7.52
CA ILE A 8 5.94 20.63 6.17
C ILE A 8 5.13 21.42 5.15
N THR A 9 5.81 22.07 4.21
CA THR A 9 5.19 22.59 2.98
C THR A 9 5.18 21.49 1.92
N TRP A 10 4.00 21.02 1.58
CA TRP A 10 3.77 19.97 0.60
C TRP A 10 3.58 20.58 -0.79
N VAL A 11 4.44 20.23 -1.73
CA VAL A 11 4.37 20.69 -3.12
C VAL A 11 3.70 19.63 -3.99
N GLU A 12 2.62 20.00 -4.67
CA GLU A 12 1.85 19.11 -5.55
C GLU A 12 2.17 19.37 -7.02
N GLY A 13 2.58 18.34 -7.76
CA GLY A 13 2.93 18.45 -9.16
C GLY A 13 3.19 17.09 -9.80
N ASP A 14 3.32 17.07 -11.13
CA ASP A 14 3.74 15.86 -11.83
C ASP A 14 5.26 15.64 -11.70
N PHE A 15 5.68 14.37 -11.75
CA PHE A 15 7.08 13.99 -11.59
C PHE A 15 7.85 13.96 -12.90
N GLY A 16 7.20 13.65 -14.01
CA GLY A 16 7.83 13.56 -15.33
C GLY A 16 7.78 14.90 -16.06
N GLU A 17 6.61 15.54 -16.04
CA GLU A 17 6.31 16.72 -16.84
C GLU A 17 6.04 17.96 -15.98
N PRO A 18 6.19 19.18 -16.52
CA PRO A 18 5.70 20.39 -15.88
C PRO A 18 4.17 20.38 -15.72
N GLY A 19 3.69 20.83 -14.56
CA GLY A 19 2.27 21.04 -14.29
C GLY A 19 1.70 20.19 -13.16
N PRO A 20 0.38 20.26 -12.94
CA PRO A 20 -0.27 19.52 -11.87
C PRO A 20 -0.26 18.03 -12.18
N HIS A 21 -0.10 17.21 -11.14
CA HIS A 21 -0.53 15.82 -11.18
C HIS A 21 -2.05 15.79 -11.38
N GLU A 22 -2.61 14.70 -11.90
CA GLU A 22 -4.06 14.44 -11.97
C GLU A 22 -4.81 15.07 -10.79
N GLN A 23 -5.95 15.72 -11.03
CA GLN A 23 -6.75 16.32 -9.96
C GLN A 23 -7.78 15.30 -9.44
N PRO A 24 -7.45 14.50 -8.40
CA PRO A 24 -8.46 13.65 -7.79
C PRO A 24 -9.52 14.55 -7.14
N ASN A 25 -10.78 14.14 -7.27
CA ASN A 25 -11.89 14.74 -6.54
C ASN A 25 -11.85 14.28 -5.07
N SER A 26 -10.81 14.70 -4.36
CA SER A 26 -10.55 14.35 -2.97
C SER A 26 -11.34 15.25 -2.04
N LYS A 27 -11.86 14.67 -0.96
CA LYS A 27 -12.43 15.46 0.14
C LYS A 27 -11.31 16.30 0.78
N PRO A 28 -11.61 17.54 1.21
CA PRO A 28 -10.63 18.33 1.95
C PRO A 28 -10.27 17.63 3.27
N LEU A 29 -9.04 17.82 3.72
CA LEU A 29 -8.61 17.40 5.05
C LEU A 29 -9.41 18.18 6.10
N LEU A 30 -9.70 17.54 7.23
CA LEU A 30 -10.41 18.15 8.36
C LEU A 30 -9.54 19.18 9.09
N ARG A 31 -8.22 19.10 8.92
CA ARG A 31 -7.26 20.12 9.33
C ARG A 31 -6.37 20.46 8.14
N PRO A 32 -6.22 21.74 7.79
CA PRO A 32 -5.36 22.13 6.68
C PRO A 32 -3.88 21.86 7.02
N VAL A 33 -3.15 21.35 6.05
CA VAL A 33 -1.68 21.35 6.02
C VAL A 33 -1.23 22.31 4.92
N SER A 34 -0.02 22.86 5.04
CA SER A 34 0.54 23.75 4.02
C SER A 34 0.75 22.96 2.73
N ARG A 35 -0.14 23.14 1.76
CA ARG A 35 -0.10 22.43 0.48
C ARG A 35 -0.24 23.41 -0.66
N ILE A 36 0.77 23.45 -1.53
CA ILE A 36 0.87 24.42 -2.62
C ILE A 36 1.06 23.70 -3.95
N PRO A 37 0.47 24.20 -5.05
CA PRO A 37 0.78 23.70 -6.37
C PRO A 37 2.24 24.01 -6.71
N ASN A 38 2.85 23.17 -7.53
CA ASN A 38 4.15 23.45 -8.12
C ASN A 38 4.02 24.53 -9.21
N GLU A 39 4.45 25.75 -8.89
CA GLU A 39 4.38 26.91 -9.81
C GLU A 39 5.70 27.18 -10.55
N THR A 40 6.71 26.32 -10.41
CA THR A 40 8.06 26.55 -10.97
C THR A 40 8.12 26.39 -12.49
N GLY A 41 7.07 25.83 -13.11
CA GLY A 41 7.07 25.45 -14.52
C GLY A 41 7.96 24.24 -14.83
N LYS A 42 8.35 23.47 -13.80
CA LYS A 42 9.20 22.28 -13.90
C LYS A 42 8.46 21.04 -13.38
N SER A 43 8.99 19.85 -13.68
CA SER A 43 8.55 18.63 -13.02
C SER A 43 9.12 18.52 -11.61
N LEU A 44 8.48 17.75 -10.72
CA LEU A 44 8.99 17.52 -9.37
C LEU A 44 10.36 16.82 -9.37
N CYS A 45 10.68 16.02 -10.39
CA CYS A 45 12.01 15.46 -10.54
C CYS A 45 13.07 16.55 -10.74
N GLN A 46 12.76 17.57 -11.55
CA GLN A 46 13.67 18.69 -11.77
C GLN A 46 13.75 19.58 -10.54
N CYS A 47 12.63 19.85 -9.87
CA CYS A 47 12.63 20.58 -8.58
C CYS A 47 13.51 19.89 -7.52
N LEU A 48 13.51 18.55 -7.48
CA LEU A 48 14.37 17.78 -6.58
C LEU A 48 15.85 17.86 -6.96
N LEU A 49 16.17 17.87 -8.26
CA LEU A 49 17.53 18.05 -8.77
C LEU A 49 18.08 19.46 -8.48
N ASP A 50 17.23 20.47 -8.63
CA ASP A 50 17.58 21.87 -8.44
C ASP A 50 17.61 22.28 -6.95
N GLY A 51 17.16 21.40 -6.05
CA GLY A 51 17.08 21.67 -4.61
C GLY A 51 15.90 22.57 -4.21
N GLU A 52 14.91 22.76 -5.09
CA GLU A 52 13.67 23.49 -4.80
C GLU A 52 12.76 22.71 -3.85
N ILE A 53 12.83 21.37 -3.88
CA ILE A 53 12.20 20.49 -2.90
C ILE A 53 13.25 19.55 -2.29
N ALA A 54 13.11 19.23 -1.01
CA ALA A 54 14.09 18.42 -0.29
C ALA A 54 13.91 16.90 -0.47
N ALA A 55 12.67 16.45 -0.69
CA ALA A 55 12.32 15.03 -0.79
C ALA A 55 11.02 14.85 -1.56
N THR A 56 10.77 13.61 -2.00
CA THR A 56 9.50 13.22 -2.61
C THR A 56 8.98 11.92 -1.99
N ASN A 57 7.66 11.74 -1.98
CA ASN A 57 7.00 10.52 -1.54
C ASN A 57 6.03 10.04 -2.64
N ARG A 58 6.31 8.88 -3.25
CA ARG A 58 5.49 8.28 -4.30
C ARG A 58 5.61 6.75 -4.27
N ALA A 59 4.55 6.06 -4.67
CA ALA A 59 4.55 4.60 -4.84
C ALA A 59 5.48 4.12 -5.96
N VAL A 60 5.66 4.93 -7.01
CA VAL A 60 6.56 4.64 -8.13
C VAL A 60 7.83 5.44 -7.94
N VAL A 61 8.99 4.77 -8.07
CA VAL A 61 10.30 5.41 -7.96
C VAL A 61 10.44 6.49 -9.05
N PRO A 62 10.69 7.76 -8.69
CA PRO A 62 10.89 8.82 -9.67
C PRO A 62 12.07 8.55 -10.60
N SER A 63 11.97 8.96 -11.86
CA SER A 63 13.00 8.68 -12.87
C SER A 63 14.33 9.40 -12.61
N CYS A 64 14.37 10.38 -11.70
CA CYS A 64 15.61 11.06 -11.29
C CYS A 64 16.42 10.30 -10.24
N VAL A 65 15.84 9.31 -9.55
CA VAL A 65 16.53 8.55 -8.51
C VAL A 65 17.68 7.76 -9.13
N GLY A 66 18.88 7.86 -8.56
CA GLY A 66 20.07 7.16 -9.04
C GLY A 66 20.72 7.75 -10.30
N LYS A 67 20.17 8.81 -10.91
CA LYS A 67 20.83 9.53 -12.01
C LYS A 67 21.97 10.43 -11.55
N VAL A 68 21.89 10.91 -10.31
CA VAL A 68 22.93 11.72 -9.66
C VAL A 68 23.12 11.23 -8.22
N PRO A 69 24.34 11.31 -7.64
CA PRO A 69 24.62 10.75 -6.32
C PRO A 69 23.87 11.42 -5.17
N GLN A 70 23.36 12.64 -5.37
CA GLN A 70 22.61 13.40 -4.37
C GLN A 70 21.17 12.90 -4.21
N ILE A 71 20.58 12.29 -5.26
CA ILE A 71 19.19 11.78 -5.23
C ILE A 71 19.19 10.28 -5.01
N ARG A 72 18.77 9.88 -3.82
CA ARG A 72 18.74 8.48 -3.36
C ARG A 72 17.51 8.23 -2.49
N HIS A 73 17.22 6.95 -2.26
CA HIS A 73 16.20 6.56 -1.29
C HIS A 73 16.60 6.97 0.13
N LEU A 74 15.61 7.30 0.96
CA LEU A 74 15.80 7.61 2.37
C LEU A 74 16.41 6.41 3.12
N PHE A 75 15.89 5.21 2.83
CA PHE A 75 16.45 3.95 3.30
C PHE A 75 17.32 3.34 2.18
N PRO A 76 18.64 3.21 2.36
CA PRO A 76 19.53 2.66 1.34
C PRO A 76 19.18 1.21 0.98
N ASP A 77 18.83 0.38 1.97
CA ASP A 77 18.33 -0.98 1.77
C ASP A 77 16.84 -1.03 2.12
N ILE A 78 16.00 -0.80 1.10
CA ILE A 78 14.54 -0.80 1.23
C ILE A 78 14.04 -2.17 1.67
N ARG A 79 14.65 -3.26 1.16
CA ARG A 79 14.22 -4.62 1.48
C ARG A 79 14.46 -4.89 2.96
N GLN A 80 15.66 -4.62 3.47
CA GLN A 80 15.97 -4.83 4.87
C GLN A 80 15.12 -3.94 5.80
N ALA A 81 14.99 -2.64 5.48
CA ALA A 81 14.15 -1.73 6.25
C ALA A 81 12.68 -2.19 6.30
N THR A 82 12.15 -2.75 5.20
CA THR A 82 10.78 -3.29 5.15
C THR A 82 10.64 -4.52 6.04
N LYS A 83 11.64 -5.41 6.06
CA LYS A 83 11.65 -6.60 6.92
C LYS A 83 11.71 -6.23 8.39
N GLU A 84 12.55 -5.28 8.76
CA GLU A 84 12.67 -4.77 10.13
C GLU A 84 11.35 -4.14 10.58
N TYR A 85 10.78 -3.25 9.76
CA TYR A 85 9.48 -2.66 10.01
C TYR A 85 8.39 -3.71 10.21
N TYR A 86 8.30 -4.71 9.32
CA TYR A 86 7.32 -5.79 9.47
C TYR A 86 7.60 -6.66 10.70
N SER A 87 8.86 -6.98 10.99
CA SER A 87 9.23 -7.77 12.17
C SER A 87 8.79 -7.10 13.47
N GLU A 88 9.04 -5.80 13.59
CA GLU A 88 8.73 -4.99 14.77
C GLU A 88 7.22 -4.73 14.92
N THR A 89 6.54 -4.38 13.82
CA THR A 89 5.16 -3.89 13.87
C THR A 89 4.11 -4.94 13.51
N LYS A 90 4.50 -5.93 12.70
CA LYS A 90 3.60 -6.85 11.98
C LYS A 90 2.58 -6.11 11.08
N ILE A 91 2.91 -4.89 10.65
CA ILE A 91 2.12 -4.12 9.70
C ILE A 91 2.71 -4.33 8.31
N PHE A 92 1.89 -4.86 7.41
CA PHE A 92 2.20 -4.92 5.98
C PHE A 92 1.20 -4.06 5.18
N PRO A 93 1.64 -3.10 4.35
CA PRO A 93 0.75 -2.14 3.71
C PRO A 93 -0.31 -2.77 2.79
N ILE A 94 -1.54 -2.29 2.88
CA ILE A 94 -2.68 -2.72 2.04
C ILE A 94 -2.90 -1.68 0.94
N MET A 95 -2.90 -2.10 -0.32
CA MET A 95 -3.12 -1.20 -1.47
C MET A 95 -4.56 -1.27 -2.03
N HIS A 96 -5.19 -2.45 -2.02
CA HIS A 96 -6.47 -2.67 -2.71
C HIS A 96 -7.51 -3.32 -1.79
N LEU A 97 -8.78 -2.99 -2.03
CA LEU A 97 -9.95 -3.58 -1.37
C LEU A 97 -10.96 -4.05 -2.42
N VAL A 98 -11.68 -5.13 -2.11
CA VAL A 98 -12.80 -5.61 -2.92
C VAL A 98 -14.10 -5.12 -2.29
N LEU A 99 -14.89 -4.36 -3.05
CA LEU A 99 -16.14 -3.78 -2.59
C LEU A 99 -17.34 -4.48 -3.24
N ILE A 100 -18.30 -4.89 -2.41
CA ILE A 100 -19.58 -5.44 -2.86
C ILE A 100 -20.67 -4.43 -2.51
N LYS A 101 -21.45 -4.01 -3.52
CA LYS A 101 -22.56 -3.07 -3.30
C LYS A 101 -23.58 -3.71 -2.35
N LYS A 102 -24.02 -2.98 -1.33
CA LYS A 102 -24.99 -3.46 -0.32
C LYS A 102 -26.25 -4.08 -0.93
N LYS A 103 -26.76 -3.54 -2.05
CA LYS A 103 -27.92 -4.12 -2.77
C LYS A 103 -27.69 -5.55 -3.28
N ILE A 104 -26.46 -5.89 -3.65
CA ILE A 104 -26.09 -7.24 -4.08
C ILE A 104 -26.06 -8.15 -2.86
N LEU A 105 -25.47 -7.68 -1.75
CA LEU A 105 -25.42 -8.42 -0.49
C LEU A 105 -26.81 -8.78 0.03
N VAL A 106 -27.76 -7.83 0.01
CA VAL A 106 -29.14 -8.07 0.44
C VAL A 106 -29.82 -9.13 -0.43
N LYS A 107 -29.57 -9.13 -1.74
CA LYS A 107 -30.19 -10.08 -2.68
C LYS A 107 -29.51 -11.45 -2.68
N HIS A 108 -28.20 -11.47 -2.44
CA HIS A 108 -27.34 -12.67 -2.53
C HIS A 108 -26.35 -12.73 -1.36
N PRO A 109 -26.80 -13.07 -0.13
CA PRO A 109 -25.94 -13.01 1.07
C PRO A 109 -24.67 -13.87 0.99
N PHE A 110 -24.72 -15.00 0.26
CA PHE A 110 -23.60 -15.92 0.07
C PHE A 110 -22.42 -15.31 -0.69
N VAL A 111 -22.62 -14.20 -1.42
CA VAL A 111 -21.64 -13.62 -2.35
C VAL A 111 -20.34 -13.22 -1.65
N VAL A 112 -20.40 -12.80 -0.37
CA VAL A 112 -19.21 -12.40 0.40
C VAL A 112 -18.29 -13.58 0.60
N THR A 113 -18.82 -14.67 1.17
CA THR A 113 -18.07 -15.90 1.43
C THR A 113 -17.59 -16.53 0.12
N SER A 114 -18.44 -16.59 -0.91
CA SER A 114 -18.04 -17.15 -2.21
C SER A 114 -16.92 -16.36 -2.87
N MET A 115 -16.98 -15.02 -2.86
CA MET A 115 -15.92 -14.17 -3.41
C MET A 115 -14.64 -14.29 -2.60
N PHE A 116 -14.74 -14.28 -1.26
CA PHE A 116 -13.59 -14.45 -0.37
C PHE A 116 -12.86 -15.76 -0.65
N ASN A 117 -13.59 -16.88 -0.74
CA ASN A 117 -13.00 -18.19 -1.02
C ASN A 117 -12.40 -18.25 -2.42
N ALA A 118 -13.11 -17.74 -3.44
CA ALA A 118 -12.60 -17.76 -4.82
C ALA A 118 -11.31 -16.94 -4.98
N LEU A 119 -11.21 -15.80 -4.29
CA LEU A 119 -10.00 -14.98 -4.29
C LEU A 119 -8.85 -15.66 -3.57
N ASN A 120 -9.09 -16.32 -2.43
CA ASN A 120 -8.07 -17.13 -1.76
C ASN A 120 -7.61 -18.30 -2.65
N ASP A 121 -8.52 -19.07 -3.24
CA ASP A 121 -8.20 -20.15 -4.17
C ASP A 121 -7.34 -19.65 -5.35
N SER A 122 -7.66 -18.46 -5.88
CA SER A 122 -6.91 -17.82 -6.96
C SER A 122 -5.50 -17.41 -6.52
N LYS A 123 -5.36 -16.80 -5.34
CA LYS A 123 -4.07 -16.43 -4.74
C LYS A 123 -3.20 -17.65 -4.48
N ASP A 124 -3.77 -18.70 -3.88
CA ASP A 124 -3.05 -19.93 -3.56
C ASP A 124 -2.57 -20.65 -4.83
N LEU A 125 -3.37 -20.63 -5.88
CA LEU A 125 -2.94 -21.10 -7.20
C LEU A 125 -1.76 -20.27 -7.73
N ALA A 126 -1.82 -18.94 -7.63
CA ALA A 126 -0.73 -18.06 -8.07
C ALA A 126 0.57 -18.32 -7.28
N LEU A 127 0.49 -18.46 -5.95
CA LEU A 127 1.63 -18.77 -5.09
C LEU A 127 2.23 -20.14 -5.43
N ARG A 128 1.41 -21.18 -5.62
CA ARG A 128 1.89 -22.51 -6.06
C ARG A 128 2.58 -22.46 -7.42
N CYS A 129 2.00 -21.73 -8.38
CA CYS A 129 2.61 -21.56 -9.69
C CYS A 129 3.94 -20.80 -9.63
N MET A 130 4.08 -19.83 -8.72
CA MET A 130 5.32 -19.09 -8.50
C MET A 130 6.43 -19.98 -7.91
N LYS A 131 6.04 -20.90 -7.00
CA LYS A 131 6.93 -21.87 -6.33
C LYS A 131 7.19 -23.15 -7.15
N ALA A 132 6.63 -23.27 -8.36
CA ALA A 132 6.71 -24.50 -9.14
C ALA A 132 8.18 -24.83 -9.51
N PRO A 133 8.65 -26.05 -9.23
CA PRO A 133 10.02 -26.45 -9.55
C PRO A 133 10.21 -26.67 -11.05
N GLY A 134 11.40 -26.41 -11.56
CA GLY A 134 11.83 -26.80 -12.92
C GLY A 134 11.54 -25.79 -14.03
N THR A 135 10.55 -24.91 -13.89
CA THR A 135 10.33 -23.78 -14.82
C THR A 135 9.91 -22.53 -14.06
N HIS A 136 10.82 -21.55 -13.95
CA HIS A 136 10.49 -20.28 -13.33
C HIS A 136 9.43 -19.55 -14.15
N ARG A 137 8.34 -19.16 -13.50
CA ARG A 137 7.25 -18.40 -14.14
C ARG A 137 7.70 -17.03 -14.63
N TYR A 138 8.77 -16.51 -14.06
CA TYR A 138 9.40 -15.25 -14.43
C TYR A 138 10.85 -15.49 -14.81
N THR A 139 11.40 -14.68 -15.73
CA THR A 139 12.79 -14.74 -16.19
C THR A 139 13.77 -14.16 -15.16
N LEU A 140 13.63 -14.57 -13.90
CA LEU A 140 14.44 -14.14 -12.77
C LEU A 140 15.28 -15.34 -12.29
N PRO A 141 16.62 -15.32 -12.47
CA PRO A 141 17.46 -16.50 -12.23
C PRO A 141 17.51 -16.91 -10.74
N PHE A 142 17.28 -15.97 -9.82
CA PHE A 142 17.29 -16.21 -8.38
C PHE A 142 15.88 -16.22 -7.78
N LEU A 143 14.84 -16.39 -8.61
CA LEU A 143 13.45 -16.40 -8.14
C LEU A 143 13.23 -17.33 -6.94
N PRO A 144 13.79 -18.56 -6.85
CA PRO A 144 13.51 -19.47 -5.73
C PRO A 144 13.88 -18.92 -4.35
N SER A 145 14.90 -18.07 -4.26
CA SER A 145 15.31 -17.44 -2.99
C SER A 145 14.27 -16.49 -2.40
N TYR A 146 13.37 -15.96 -3.25
CA TYR A 146 12.35 -15.01 -2.79
C TYR A 146 11.17 -15.70 -2.09
N PRO A 147 10.54 -16.75 -2.65
CA PRO A 147 9.53 -17.51 -1.93
C PRO A 147 10.02 -18.14 -0.63
N GLU A 148 11.25 -18.66 -0.58
CA GLU A 148 11.83 -19.22 0.65
C GLU A 148 11.90 -18.17 1.77
N GLU A 149 12.48 -17.01 1.48
CA GLU A 149 12.53 -15.91 2.45
C GLU A 149 11.14 -15.39 2.82
N THR A 150 10.23 -15.34 1.85
CA THR A 150 8.85 -14.94 2.10
C THR A 150 8.16 -15.91 3.07
N ASP A 151 8.43 -17.21 2.93
CA ASP A 151 7.89 -18.23 3.82
C ASP A 151 8.42 -18.06 5.25
N ASP A 152 9.72 -17.76 5.41
CA ASP A 152 10.34 -17.50 6.71
C ASP A 152 9.76 -16.25 7.42
N ILE A 153 9.47 -15.19 6.65
CA ILE A 153 9.03 -13.91 7.20
C ILE A 153 7.52 -13.88 7.44
N PHE A 154 6.74 -14.40 6.47
CA PHE A 154 5.29 -14.27 6.41
C PHE A 154 4.55 -15.58 6.69
N GLY A 155 5.26 -16.69 6.95
CA GLY A 155 4.64 -17.98 7.24
C GLY A 155 3.94 -18.62 6.04
N GLY A 156 4.36 -18.27 4.81
CA GLY A 156 3.85 -18.86 3.58
C GLY A 156 2.92 -17.98 2.76
N ASP A 157 2.31 -16.96 3.38
CA ASP A 157 1.32 -16.08 2.76
C ASP A 157 1.59 -14.60 3.09
N PRO A 158 2.32 -13.87 2.22
CA PRO A 158 2.57 -12.45 2.42
C PRO A 158 1.34 -11.56 2.18
N TRP A 159 0.25 -12.10 1.62
CA TRP A 159 -0.93 -11.33 1.24
C TRP A 159 -2.21 -12.00 1.79
N PRO A 160 -2.34 -12.13 3.12
CA PRO A 160 -3.50 -12.77 3.70
C PRO A 160 -4.76 -11.97 3.39
N TYR A 161 -5.87 -12.66 3.14
CA TYR A 161 -7.17 -12.02 2.98
C TYR A 161 -7.98 -12.19 4.26
N GLY A 162 -8.79 -11.18 4.58
CA GLY A 162 -9.72 -11.22 5.70
C GLY A 162 -9.41 -10.19 6.75
N LEU A 163 -10.39 -9.97 7.64
CA LEU A 163 -10.33 -8.92 8.65
C LEU A 163 -9.29 -9.22 9.73
N GLU A 164 -9.30 -10.44 10.28
CA GLU A 164 -8.45 -10.79 11.41
C GLU A 164 -6.97 -10.82 11.04
N GLU A 165 -6.62 -11.47 9.93
CA GLU A 165 -5.24 -11.53 9.45
C GLU A 165 -4.65 -10.15 9.12
N ASN A 166 -5.49 -9.19 8.73
CA ASN A 166 -5.09 -7.83 8.40
C ASN A 166 -5.36 -6.82 9.53
N ARG A 167 -5.84 -7.27 10.70
CA ARG A 167 -6.34 -6.39 11.76
C ARG A 167 -5.33 -5.33 12.16
N LYS A 168 -4.08 -5.72 12.40
CA LYS A 168 -3.00 -4.78 12.77
C LYS A 168 -2.78 -3.69 11.72
N SER A 169 -2.71 -4.06 10.45
CA SER A 169 -2.55 -3.10 9.35
C SER A 169 -3.76 -2.17 9.22
N LEU A 170 -4.97 -2.70 9.37
CA LEU A 170 -6.22 -1.93 9.27
C LEU A 170 -6.40 -0.96 10.47
N GLU A 171 -6.08 -1.39 11.68
CA GLU A 171 -6.12 -0.53 12.88
C GLU A 171 -5.08 0.60 12.80
N ALA A 172 -3.89 0.28 12.29
CA ALA A 172 -2.86 1.28 12.00
C ALA A 172 -3.34 2.28 10.93
N LEU A 173 -3.96 1.79 9.85
CA LEU A 173 -4.54 2.66 8.81
C LEU A 173 -5.59 3.61 9.39
N VAL A 174 -6.56 3.10 10.17
CA VAL A 174 -7.59 3.95 10.80
C VAL A 174 -6.96 4.98 11.73
N THR A 175 -5.94 4.59 12.49
CA THR A 175 -5.19 5.51 13.36
C THR A 175 -4.49 6.60 12.53
N TYR A 176 -3.79 6.25 11.46
CA TYR A 176 -3.11 7.23 10.61
C TYR A 176 -4.09 8.16 9.89
N LEU A 177 -5.25 7.66 9.46
CA LEU A 177 -6.29 8.49 8.84
C LEU A 177 -6.86 9.51 9.83
N GLU A 178 -6.99 9.14 11.11
CA GLU A 178 -7.42 10.07 12.15
C GLU A 178 -6.30 11.05 12.52
N ASP A 179 -5.05 10.59 12.65
CA ASP A 179 -3.87 11.40 12.99
C ASP A 179 -3.52 12.43 11.90
N GLN A 180 -3.92 12.17 10.65
CA GLN A 180 -3.72 13.04 9.50
C GLN A 180 -4.98 13.87 9.14
N PRO A 181 -5.91 14.12 10.10
CA PRO A 181 -7.24 14.65 9.84
C PRO A 181 -7.93 14.26 8.52
N MET A 182 -7.85 12.99 8.09
CA MET A 182 -8.58 12.49 6.91
C MET A 182 -9.98 11.97 7.28
N ILE A 183 -10.15 11.46 8.50
CA ILE A 183 -11.43 11.04 9.08
C ILE A 183 -11.67 11.74 10.42
N PRO A 184 -12.93 11.98 10.80
CA PRO A 184 -13.25 12.78 12.00
C PRO A 184 -13.09 12.01 13.31
N HIS A 185 -13.14 10.68 13.26
CA HIS A 185 -12.94 9.79 14.40
C HIS A 185 -12.59 8.38 13.89
N LYS A 186 -11.94 7.57 14.74
CA LYS A 186 -11.72 6.15 14.45
C LYS A 186 -13.04 5.42 14.21
N VAL A 187 -13.09 4.64 13.13
CA VAL A 187 -14.23 3.75 12.82
C VAL A 187 -13.88 2.34 13.25
N LEU A 188 -14.85 1.63 13.83
CA LEU A 188 -14.67 0.23 14.21
C LEU A 188 -14.54 -0.63 12.96
N LEU A 189 -13.51 -1.47 12.90
CA LEU A 189 -13.26 -2.31 11.72
C LEU A 189 -14.43 -3.25 11.41
N GLN A 190 -15.14 -3.74 12.42
CA GLN A 190 -16.31 -4.60 12.24
C GLN A 190 -17.47 -3.91 11.52
N GLU A 191 -17.52 -2.57 11.53
CA GLU A 191 -18.53 -1.79 10.81
C GLU A 191 -18.17 -1.59 9.33
N LEU A 192 -16.88 -1.74 9.00
CA LEU A 192 -16.36 -1.53 7.65
C LEU A 192 -16.43 -2.79 6.78
N PHE A 193 -16.33 -3.97 7.38
CA PHE A 193 -16.24 -5.24 6.66
C PHE A 193 -17.47 -6.11 6.88
N ALA A 194 -18.00 -6.68 5.78
CA ALA A 194 -19.08 -7.65 5.87
C ALA A 194 -18.57 -8.95 6.52
N PRO A 195 -19.40 -9.61 7.36
CA PRO A 195 -19.01 -10.89 7.95
C PRO A 195 -18.88 -11.96 6.87
N ILE A 196 -17.85 -12.80 7.02
CA ILE A 196 -17.66 -14.00 6.21
C ILE A 196 -18.40 -15.13 6.94
N CYS A 197 -19.55 -15.53 6.42
CA CYS A 197 -20.37 -16.58 7.02
C CYS A 197 -20.09 -17.92 6.32
N GLY A 198 -19.59 -18.91 7.06
CA GLY A 198 -19.53 -20.31 6.61
C GLY A 198 -18.14 -20.78 6.19
N LYS A 199 -17.70 -21.89 6.79
CA LYS A 199 -16.60 -22.71 6.30
C LYS A 199 -17.01 -23.30 4.95
N ASN A 200 -16.32 -22.93 3.87
CA ASN A 200 -15.90 -23.91 2.88
C ASN A 200 -14.41 -24.26 3.12
N LEU A 201 -14.02 -24.36 4.40
CA LEU A 201 -12.65 -24.69 4.83
C LEU A 201 -12.38 -26.20 4.87
N GLU A 202 -13.21 -27.02 4.24
CA GLU A 202 -12.93 -28.44 4.05
C GLU A 202 -13.17 -28.79 2.58
N ARG A 203 -12.08 -29.17 1.90
CA ARG A 203 -12.11 -30.02 0.71
C ARG A 203 -11.80 -31.44 1.14
#